data_AF-A0A916AZP7-F1
#
_entry.id   AF-A0A916AZP7-F1
#
_cell.length_a   1.000
_cell.length_b   1.000
_cell.length_c   1.000
_cell.angle_alpha   90.00
_cell.angle_beta   90.00
_cell.angle_gamma   90.00
#
_symmetry.space_group_name_H-M   'P 1'
#
loop_
_entity.id
_entity.type
_entity.pdbx_description
1 polymer ?
#
loop_
_entity_poly.entity_id
_entity_poly.type
_entity_poly.pdbx_seq_one_letter_code
_entity_poly.pdbx_strand_id
1 'polypeptide(L)'
;MYEDFVKLAQDSLKPVMKLAENNTALAVKLMQSQSENAAELMQGNLAHVKALVATKDLNDVAEMQQKYVEALNEKLVTAAKENAAAIEAAISEAGKIFEGSLAEAQAQAKKTVENIEKEMNKAGKKAAA
;
A
#
# COMPACT_ATOMS: atom_id res chain seq x y z
N MET A 1 -30.92 -10.85 -16.56
CA MET A 1 -30.19 -10.34 -17.74
C MET A 1 -29.66 -8.92 -17.51
N TYR A 2 -30.50 -7.87 -17.40
CA TYR A 2 -30.00 -6.50 -17.14
C TYR A 2 -29.37 -6.37 -15.74
N GLU A 3 -30.04 -6.85 -14.70
CA GLU A 3 -29.50 -6.83 -13.33
C GLU A 3 -28.19 -7.64 -13.20
N ASP A 4 -28.11 -8.81 -13.85
CA ASP A 4 -26.89 -9.63 -13.86
C ASP A 4 -25.73 -8.92 -14.58
N PHE A 5 -26.02 -8.19 -15.66
CA PHE A 5 -25.02 -7.40 -16.39
C PHE A 5 -24.51 -6.21 -15.57
N VAL A 6 -25.41 -5.49 -14.88
CA VAL A 6 -25.04 -4.40 -13.95
C VAL A 6 -24.21 -4.93 -12.78
N LYS A 7 -24.56 -6.11 -12.24
CA LYS A 7 -23.82 -6.75 -11.14
C LYS A 7 -22.43 -7.21 -11.58
N LEU A 8 -22.32 -7.81 -12.77
CA LEU A 8 -21.05 -8.19 -13.36
C LEU A 8 -20.14 -6.99 -13.62
N ALA A 9 -20.70 -5.87 -14.10
CA ALA A 9 -19.98 -4.62 -14.29
C ALA A 9 -19.55 -3.98 -12.95
N GLN A 10 -20.36 -4.06 -11.90
CA GLN A 10 -19.95 -3.62 -10.56
C GLN A 10 -18.85 -4.50 -9.98
N ASP A 11 -18.99 -5.82 -10.09
CA ASP A 11 -18.03 -6.79 -9.56
C ASP A 11 -16.68 -6.68 -10.27
N SER A 12 -16.67 -6.40 -11.58
CA SER A 12 -15.42 -6.22 -12.35
C SER A 12 -14.66 -4.93 -12.01
N LEU A 13 -15.32 -3.92 -11.45
CA LEU A 13 -14.69 -2.66 -11.02
C LEU A 13 -14.14 -2.71 -9.58
N LYS A 14 -14.62 -3.64 -8.74
CA LYS A 14 -14.17 -3.76 -7.34
C LYS A 14 -12.65 -3.90 -7.19
N PRO A 15 -11.93 -4.72 -8.00
CA PRO A 15 -10.49 -4.83 -7.89
C PRO A 15 -9.77 -3.51 -8.16
N VAL A 16 -10.25 -2.75 -9.14
CA VAL A 16 -9.69 -1.43 -9.50
C VAL A 16 -9.91 -0.44 -8.37
N MET A 17 -11.10 -0.42 -7.76
CA MET A 17 -11.38 0.42 -6.60
C MET A 17 -10.48 0.09 -5.40
N LYS A 18 -10.33 -1.21 -5.08
CA LYS A 18 -9.43 -1.65 -3.99
C LYS A 18 -7.97 -1.28 -4.25
N LEU A 19 -7.50 -1.36 -5.50
CA LEU A 19 -6.15 -0.90 -5.87
C LEU A 19 -5.99 0.62 -5.72
N ALA A 20 -7.00 1.40 -6.10
CA ALA A 20 -6.99 2.85 -5.92
C ALA A 20 -6.97 3.24 -4.43
N GLU A 21 -7.74 2.55 -3.59
CA GLU A 21 -7.72 2.71 -2.13
C GLU A 21 -6.34 2.37 -1.54
N ASN A 22 -5.74 1.26 -1.95
CA ASN A 22 -4.40 0.85 -1.52
C ASN A 22 -3.33 1.88 -1.91
N ASN A 23 -3.36 2.40 -3.14
CA ASN A 23 -2.44 3.45 -3.58
C ASN A 23 -2.65 4.77 -2.83
N THR A 24 -3.91 5.11 -2.52
CA THR A 24 -4.22 6.31 -1.74
C THR A 24 -3.68 6.17 -0.32
N ALA A 25 -3.86 5.01 0.32
CA ALA A 25 -3.32 4.73 1.65
C ALA A 25 -1.79 4.81 1.67
N LEU A 26 -1.12 4.26 0.66
CA LEU A 26 0.34 4.41 0.50
C LEU A 26 0.75 5.88 0.37
N ALA A 27 0.07 6.65 -0.47
CA ALA A 27 0.38 8.07 -0.68
C ALA A 27 0.22 8.89 0.61
N VAL A 28 -0.86 8.67 1.36
CA VAL A 28 -1.07 9.30 2.68
C VAL A 28 0.06 8.95 3.64
N LYS A 29 0.44 7.67 3.71
CA LYS A 29 1.50 7.21 4.61
C LYS A 29 2.87 7.82 4.25
N LEU A 30 3.21 7.88 2.97
CA LEU A 30 4.46 8.50 2.49
C LEU A 30 4.47 10.02 2.75
N MET A 31 3.34 10.70 2.52
CA MET A 31 3.22 12.14 2.77
C MET A 31 3.37 12.46 4.26
N GLN A 32 2.75 11.65 5.12
CA GLN A 32 2.86 11.79 6.55
C GLN A 32 4.31 11.57 7.03
N SER A 33 4.96 10.50 6.55
CA SER A 33 6.37 10.23 6.85
C SER A 33 7.29 11.37 6.37
N GLN A 34 7.08 11.95 5.19
CA GLN A 34 7.87 13.10 4.74
C GLN A 34 7.65 14.34 5.61
N SER A 35 6.41 14.61 6.01
CA SER A 35 6.10 15.75 6.89
C SER A 35 6.75 15.59 8.26
N GLU A 36 6.68 14.40 8.84
CA GLU A 36 7.30 14.09 10.14
C GLU A 36 8.82 14.21 10.04
N ASN A 37 9.44 13.58 9.04
CA ASN A 37 10.88 13.67 8.80
C ASN A 37 11.36 15.12 8.62
N ALA A 38 10.63 15.94 7.85
CA ALA A 38 10.97 17.35 7.65
C ALA A 38 10.89 18.15 8.96
N ALA A 39 9.82 17.96 9.75
CA ALA A 39 9.66 18.62 11.03
C ALA A 39 10.78 18.27 11.99
N GLU A 40 11.12 16.99 12.09
CA GLU A 40 12.15 16.55 13.01
C GLU A 40 13.57 16.92 12.54
N LEU A 41 13.84 16.97 11.23
CA LEU A 41 15.09 17.53 10.71
C LEU A 41 15.22 19.00 11.09
N MET A 42 14.15 19.78 10.92
CA MET A 42 14.17 21.20 11.28
C MET A 42 14.42 21.41 12.79
N GLN A 43 13.80 20.58 13.64
CA GLN A 43 14.04 20.59 15.08
C GLN A 43 15.47 20.17 15.44
N GLY A 44 15.99 19.10 14.82
CA GLY A 44 17.36 18.63 15.03
C GLY A 44 18.40 19.68 14.63
N ASN A 45 18.20 20.34 13.48
CA ASN A 45 19.08 21.41 13.02
C ASN A 45 19.05 22.61 13.97
N LEU A 46 17.87 23.00 14.44
CA LEU A 46 17.75 24.12 15.39
C LEU A 46 18.43 23.80 16.72
N ALA A 47 18.28 22.56 17.22
CA ALA A 47 18.96 22.11 18.43
C ALA A 47 20.49 22.11 18.25
N HIS A 48 20.98 21.61 17.10
CA HIS A 48 22.40 21.61 16.77
C HIS A 48 22.99 23.02 16.69
N VAL A 49 22.31 23.96 16.00
CA VAL A 49 22.75 25.35 15.92
C VAL A 49 22.82 26.01 17.31
N LYS A 50 21.83 25.78 18.17
CA LYS A 50 21.85 26.28 19.55
C LYS A 50 23.04 25.72 20.34
N ALA A 51 23.33 24.43 20.18
CA ALA A 51 24.46 23.78 20.85
C ALA A 51 25.80 24.31 20.33
N LEU A 52 25.94 24.48 19.01
CA LEU A 52 27.12 25.06 18.37
C LEU A 52 27.42 26.48 18.88
N VAL A 53 26.42 27.35 18.93
CA VAL A 53 26.58 28.74 19.39
C VAL A 53 26.96 28.82 20.88
N ALA A 54 26.53 27.85 21.68
CA ALA A 54 26.85 27.78 23.09
C ALA A 54 28.27 27.23 23.37
N THR A 55 28.89 26.57 22.40
CA THR A 55 30.16 25.85 22.57
C THR A 55 31.34 26.77 22.26
N LYS A 56 32.30 26.85 23.19
CA LYS A 56 33.48 27.73 23.07
C LYS A 56 34.76 26.99 22.69
N ASP A 57 34.80 25.68 22.88
CA ASP A 57 35.96 24.83 22.57
C ASP A 57 35.83 24.24 21.15
N LEU A 58 36.90 24.36 20.35
CA LEU A 58 36.93 23.87 18.97
C LEU A 58 36.89 22.34 18.86
N ASN A 59 37.45 21.61 19.83
CA ASN A 59 37.40 20.15 19.86
C ASN A 59 35.98 19.67 20.13
N ASP A 60 35.28 20.32 21.07
CA ASP A 60 33.88 20.01 21.38
C ASP A 60 32.97 20.31 20.18
N VAL A 61 33.25 21.38 19.42
CA VAL A 61 32.56 21.69 18.15
C VAL A 61 32.73 20.57 17.13
N ALA A 62 33.95 20.03 16.98
CA ALA A 62 34.23 18.94 16.04
C ALA A 62 33.49 17.65 16.42
N GLU A 63 33.51 17.27 17.69
CA GLU A 63 32.77 16.11 18.19
C GLU A 63 31.25 16.28 18.03
N MET A 64 30.74 17.48 18.30
CA MET A 64 29.32 17.80 18.12
C MET A 64 28.89 17.70 16.65
N GLN A 65 29.70 18.21 15.72
CA GLN A 65 29.43 18.10 14.30
C GLN A 65 29.45 16.64 13.83
N GLN A 66 30.37 15.82 14.33
CA GLN A 66 30.41 14.39 14.02
C GLN A 66 29.14 13.68 14.49
N LYS A 67 28.75 13.86 15.76
CA LYS A 67 27.52 13.26 16.32
C LYS A 67 26.27 13.69 15.56
N TYR A 68 26.20 14.95 15.15
CA TYR A 68 25.10 15.45 14.34
C TYR A 68 25.02 14.78 12.96
N VAL A 69 26.15 14.57 12.28
CA VAL A 69 26.20 13.85 11.00
C VAL A 69 25.82 12.38 11.17
N GLU A 70 26.29 11.72 12.23
CA GLU A 70 25.92 10.34 12.55
C GLU A 70 24.40 10.21 12.78
N ALA A 71 23.81 11.12 13.57
CA ALA A 71 22.37 11.16 13.81
C ALA A 71 21.56 11.44 12.53
N LEU A 72 22.04 12.34 11.66
CA LEU A 72 21.42 12.58 10.36
C LEU A 72 21.44 11.33 9.47
N ASN A 73 22.58 10.62 9.41
CA ASN A 73 22.70 9.40 8.62
C ASN A 73 21.76 8.32 9.13
N GLU A 74 21.71 8.07 10.43
CA GLU A 74 20.80 7.08 11.04
C GLU A 74 19.34 7.39 10.71
N LYS A 75 18.98 8.66 10.77
CA LYS A 75 17.63 9.13 10.45
C LYS A 75 17.25 8.90 8.99
N LEU A 76 18.14 9.27 8.06
CA LEU A 76 17.93 9.05 6.64
C LEU A 76 17.79 7.55 6.31
N VAL A 77 18.63 6.71 6.93
CA VAL A 77 18.56 5.25 6.77
C VAL A 77 17.24 4.69 7.32
N THR A 78 16.79 5.18 8.47
CA THR A 78 15.52 4.76 9.07
C THR A 78 14.33 5.15 8.18
N ALA A 79 14.27 6.40 7.73
CA ALA A 79 13.25 6.86 6.81
C ALA A 79 13.23 6.06 5.50
N ALA A 80 14.41 5.71 4.96
CA ALA A 80 14.50 4.86 3.77
C ALA A 80 13.92 3.46 4.01
N LYS A 81 14.23 2.83 5.16
CA LYS A 81 13.68 1.51 5.52
C LYS A 81 12.17 1.56 5.71
N GLU A 82 11.65 2.58 6.37
CA GLU A 82 10.21 2.75 6.59
C GLU A 82 9.45 2.95 5.28
N ASN A 83 9.98 3.76 4.36
CA ASN A 83 9.41 3.96 3.04
C ASN A 83 9.43 2.67 2.21
N ALA A 84 10.54 1.91 2.24
CA ALA A 84 10.63 0.62 1.57
C ALA A 84 9.57 -0.36 2.13
N ALA A 85 9.45 -0.46 3.45
CA ALA A 85 8.45 -1.31 4.10
C ALA A 85 7.01 -0.90 3.74
N ALA A 86 6.72 0.40 3.63
CA ALA A 86 5.42 0.89 3.21
C ALA A 86 5.09 0.49 1.76
N ILE A 87 6.07 0.60 0.85
CA ILE A 87 5.94 0.19 -0.55
C ILE A 87 5.74 -1.33 -0.65
N GLU A 88 6.54 -2.12 0.06
CA GLU A 88 6.42 -3.58 0.09
C GLU A 88 5.05 -4.04 0.59
N ALA A 89 4.53 -3.40 1.65
CA ALA A 89 3.19 -3.68 2.15
C ALA A 89 2.11 -3.38 1.10
N ALA A 90 2.21 -2.25 0.39
CA ALA A 90 1.26 -1.90 -0.67
C ALA A 90 1.33 -2.88 -1.84
N ILE A 91 2.52 -3.33 -2.23
CA ILE A 91 2.72 -4.36 -3.27
C ILE A 91 2.09 -5.69 -2.82
N SER A 92 2.32 -6.09 -1.58
CA SER A 92 1.74 -7.33 -1.03
C SER A 92 0.21 -7.28 -1.05
N GLU A 93 -0.38 -6.16 -0.66
CA GLU A 93 -1.83 -5.99 -0.66
C GLU A 93 -2.42 -5.98 -2.08
N ALA A 94 -1.73 -5.33 -3.03
CA ALA A 94 -2.09 -5.40 -4.45
C ALA A 94 -2.07 -6.85 -4.98
N GLY A 95 -1.07 -7.65 -4.58
CA GLY A 95 -1.00 -9.07 -4.89
C GLY A 95 -2.21 -9.85 -4.37
N LYS A 96 -2.61 -9.63 -3.11
CA LYS A 96 -3.81 -10.25 -2.53
C LYS A 96 -5.09 -9.84 -3.25
N ILE A 97 -5.22 -8.57 -3.64
CA ILE A 97 -6.38 -8.10 -4.43
C ILE A 97 -6.47 -8.88 -5.75
N PHE A 98 -5.33 -9.08 -6.43
CA PHE A 98 -5.28 -9.83 -7.68
C PHE A 98 -5.62 -11.31 -7.48
N GLU A 99 -5.00 -11.98 -6.51
CA GLU A 99 -5.27 -13.39 -6.19
C GLU A 99 -6.74 -13.61 -5.82
N GLY A 100 -7.31 -12.72 -4.99
CA GLY A 100 -8.73 -12.75 -4.64
C GLY A 100 -9.64 -12.57 -5.85
N SER A 101 -9.30 -11.63 -6.74
CA SER A 101 -10.07 -11.40 -7.97
C SER A 101 -10.06 -12.61 -8.90
N LEU A 102 -8.92 -13.30 -9.01
CA LEU A 102 -8.79 -14.52 -9.80
C LEU A 102 -9.63 -15.67 -9.20
N ALA A 103 -9.59 -15.83 -7.88
CA ALA A 103 -10.40 -16.83 -7.19
C ALA A 103 -11.90 -16.58 -7.36
N GLU A 104 -12.35 -15.33 -7.27
CA GLU A 104 -13.74 -14.94 -7.50
C GLU A 104 -14.18 -15.23 -8.96
N ALA A 105 -13.33 -14.91 -9.94
CA ALA A 105 -13.59 -15.21 -11.35
C ALA A 105 -13.70 -16.71 -11.61
N GLN A 106 -12.80 -17.53 -11.04
CA GLN A 106 -12.88 -19.00 -11.14
C GLN A 106 -14.15 -19.54 -10.51
N ALA A 107 -14.57 -19.02 -9.36
CA ALA A 107 -15.81 -19.41 -8.71
C ALA A 107 -17.04 -19.07 -9.55
N GLN A 108 -17.08 -17.88 -10.18
CA GLN A 108 -18.15 -17.50 -11.11
C GLN A 108 -18.19 -18.39 -12.36
N ALA A 109 -17.02 -18.71 -12.94
CA ALA A 109 -16.95 -19.60 -14.09
C ALA A 109 -17.50 -21.00 -13.76
N LYS A 110 -17.09 -21.57 -12.62
CA LYS A 110 -17.61 -22.87 -12.14
C LYS A 110 -19.13 -22.84 -11.95
N LYS A 111 -19.66 -21.80 -11.29
CA LYS A 111 -21.10 -21.64 -11.09
C LYS A 111 -21.88 -21.51 -12.41
N THR A 112 -21.27 -20.88 -13.41
CA THR A 112 -21.86 -20.75 -14.75
C THR A 112 -21.96 -22.12 -15.44
N VAL A 113 -20.89 -22.93 -15.38
CA VAL A 113 -20.89 -24.31 -15.92
C VAL A 113 -21.95 -25.17 -15.21
N GLU A 114 -22.01 -25.14 -13.88
CA GLU A 114 -23.00 -25.90 -13.10
C GLU A 114 -24.46 -25.50 -13.45
N ASN A 115 -24.70 -24.22 -13.73
CA ASN A 115 -26.00 -23.74 -14.16
C ASN A 115 -26.35 -24.22 -15.57
N ILE A 116 -25.39 -24.20 -16.51
CA ILE A 116 -25.58 -24.73 -17.87
C ILE A 116 -25.91 -26.23 -17.82
N GLU A 117 -25.16 -27.01 -17.02
CA GLU A 117 -25.41 -28.46 -16.85
C GLU A 117 -26.81 -28.74 -16.27
N LYS A 118 -27.26 -27.94 -15.29
CA LYS A 118 -28.62 -28.06 -14.73
C LYS A 118 -29.69 -27.77 -15.78
N GLU A 119 -29.54 -26.71 -16.56
CA GLU A 119 -30.51 -26.34 -17.59
C GLU A 119 -30.53 -27.35 -18.75
N MET A 120 -29.37 -27.87 -19.17
CA MET A 120 -29.28 -28.96 -20.15
C MET A 120 -29.95 -30.24 -19.67
N ASN A 121 -29.74 -30.63 -18.40
CA ASN A 121 -30.38 -31.81 -17.82
C ASN A 121 -31.91 -31.66 -17.71
N LYS A 122 -32.40 -30.45 -17.40
CA LYS A 122 -33.85 -30.17 -17.43
C LYS A 122 -34.41 -30.25 -18.85
N ALA A 123 -33.73 -29.69 -19.84
CA ALA A 123 -34.14 -29.71 -21.24
C ALA A 123 -34.18 -31.15 -21.79
N GLY A 124 -33.15 -31.97 -21.50
CA GLY A 124 -33.10 -33.37 -21.90
C GLY A 124 -34.22 -34.22 -21.28
N LYS A 125 -34.56 -33.99 -20.00
CA LYS A 125 -35.71 -34.65 -19.35
C LYS A 125 -37.05 -34.24 -19.96
N LYS A 126 -37.17 -33.01 -20.47
CA LYS A 126 -38.37 -32.51 -21.16
C LYS A 126 -38.52 -33.05 -22.59
N ALA A 127 -37.42 -33.43 -23.24
CA ALA A 127 -37.43 -33.99 -24.59
C ALA A 127 -37.64 -35.52 -24.61
N ALA A 128 -37.46 -36.19 -23.46
CA ALA A 128 -37.64 -37.63 -23.29
C ALA A 128 -38.99 -38.04 -22.67
N ALA A 129 -39.84 -37.06 -22.35
CA ALA A 129 -41.21 -37.23 -21.86
C ALA A 129 -42.21 -36.79 -22.94
#